data_AF-A0A7U9XFS3-F1
#
_entry.id   AF-A0A7U9XFS3-F1
#
_cell.length_a   1.000
_cell.length_b   1.000
_cell.length_c   1.000
_cell.angle_alpha   90.00
_cell.angle_beta   90.00
_cell.angle_gamma   90.00
#
_symmetry.space_group_name_H-M   'P 1'
#
loop_
_entity.id
_entity.type
_entity.pdbx_description
1 polymer ?
#
loop_
_entity_poly.entity_id
_entity_poly.type
_entity_poly.pdbx_seq_one_letter_code
_entity_poly.pdbx_strand_id
1 'polypeptide(L)'
;MATATVRVKKGTTAEWIESRRVLDDGEMGLELTTDGHRIIRIGNGATEFMDLPVSFDIEEVREIKKGMDDNAKTYYEDMVKRGEEYIAEIKAMATTIELEDEATGIKYRMGLSGGTMYFEEMKKEDTVPDAGGDTEGGETGGSSEESGETENTGQEENE
;
A
#
# COMPACT_ATOMS: atom_id res chain seq x y z
N MET A 1 23.37 -43.34 -2.39
CA MET A 1 23.57 -42.45 -3.54
C MET A 1 25.02 -42.00 -3.56
N ALA A 2 25.67 -41.98 -4.71
CA ALA A 2 27.00 -41.40 -4.85
C ALA A 2 26.87 -39.90 -5.13
N THR A 3 27.62 -39.07 -4.43
CA THR A 3 27.70 -37.63 -4.68
C THR A 3 28.82 -37.36 -5.65
N ALA A 4 28.52 -36.82 -6.83
CA ALA A 4 29.51 -36.31 -7.76
C ALA A 4 29.77 -34.83 -7.47
N THR A 5 31.04 -34.44 -7.40
CA THR A 5 31.43 -33.02 -7.35
C THR A 5 31.91 -32.61 -8.73
N VAL A 6 31.20 -31.68 -9.37
CA VAL A 6 31.58 -31.11 -10.66
C VAL A 6 32.30 -29.78 -10.42
N ARG A 7 33.46 -29.60 -11.06
CA ARG A 7 34.18 -28.32 -11.08
C ARG A 7 34.06 -27.72 -12.47
N VAL A 8 33.48 -26.52 -12.54
CA VAL A 8 33.33 -25.77 -13.79
C VAL A 8 34.62 -25.02 -14.09
N LYS A 9 35.02 -24.95 -15.36
CA LYS A 9 36.11 -24.06 -15.77
C LYS A 9 35.67 -22.62 -15.56
N LYS A 10 36.44 -21.87 -14.78
CA LYS A 10 36.17 -20.47 -14.47
C LYS A 10 37.39 -19.61 -14.76
N GLY A 11 37.14 -18.36 -15.15
CA GLY A 11 38.18 -17.37 -15.41
C GLY A 11 37.57 -15.98 -15.50
N THR A 12 38.42 -14.97 -15.36
CA THR A 12 38.07 -13.58 -15.67
C THR A 12 37.93 -13.37 -17.17
N THR A 13 37.26 -12.30 -17.60
CA THR A 13 37.16 -11.91 -19.01
C THR A 13 38.55 -11.88 -19.70
N ALA A 14 39.55 -11.30 -19.03
CA ALA A 14 40.90 -11.20 -19.56
C ALA A 14 41.56 -12.58 -19.72
N GLU A 15 41.45 -13.45 -18.71
CA GLU A 15 41.98 -14.82 -18.78
C GLU A 15 41.31 -15.64 -19.90
N TRP A 16 40.01 -15.46 -20.11
CA TRP A 16 39.30 -16.14 -21.20
C TRP A 16 39.75 -15.66 -22.58
N ILE A 17 39.87 -14.35 -22.78
CA ILE A 17 40.39 -13.75 -24.02
C ILE A 17 41.81 -14.25 -24.30
N GLU A 18 42.68 -14.23 -23.30
CA GLU A 18 44.07 -14.68 -23.45
C GLU A 18 44.15 -16.18 -23.77
N SER A 19 43.28 -16.99 -23.14
CA SER A 19 43.32 -18.45 -23.31
C SER A 19 42.94 -18.93 -24.72
N ARG A 20 42.14 -18.13 -25.47
CA ARG A 20 41.55 -18.51 -26.77
C ARG A 20 40.95 -19.92 -26.77
N ARG A 21 40.40 -20.32 -25.62
CA ARG A 21 40.04 -21.71 -25.38
C ARG A 21 38.75 -22.06 -26.12
N VAL A 22 38.78 -23.18 -26.83
CA VAL A 22 37.58 -23.88 -27.31
C VAL A 22 37.18 -24.90 -26.24
N LEU A 23 35.91 -24.86 -25.83
CA LEU A 23 35.33 -25.82 -24.88
C LEU A 23 34.68 -26.98 -25.65
N ASP A 24 34.71 -28.18 -25.07
CA ASP A 24 34.05 -29.35 -25.66
C ASP A 24 32.53 -29.12 -25.79
N ASP A 25 31.88 -29.85 -26.68
CA ASP A 25 30.43 -29.74 -26.85
C ASP A 25 29.69 -30.09 -25.54
N GLY A 26 28.84 -29.18 -25.07
CA GLY A 26 28.14 -29.28 -23.80
C GLY A 26 28.97 -28.94 -22.56
N GLU A 27 30.25 -28.59 -22.70
CA GLU A 27 31.07 -28.17 -21.56
C GLU A 27 30.70 -26.76 -21.10
N MET A 28 30.47 -26.58 -19.79
CA MET A 28 30.19 -25.25 -19.23
C MET A 28 31.48 -24.49 -18.90
N GLY A 29 31.52 -23.21 -19.27
CA GLY A 29 32.50 -22.25 -18.79
C GLY A 29 31.83 -21.09 -18.07
N LEU A 30 32.52 -20.56 -17.06
CA LEU A 30 32.08 -19.43 -16.24
C LEU A 30 33.06 -18.25 -16.38
N GLU A 31 32.53 -17.12 -16.83
CA GLU A 31 33.22 -15.83 -16.85
C GLU A 31 32.89 -15.04 -15.59
N LEU A 32 33.93 -14.46 -14.98
CA LEU A 32 33.82 -13.43 -13.95
C LEU A 32 34.26 -12.11 -14.55
N THR A 33 33.31 -11.21 -14.78
CA THR A 33 33.58 -9.88 -15.31
C THR A 33 34.08 -8.95 -14.20
N THR A 34 34.66 -7.80 -14.57
CA THR A 34 35.21 -6.83 -13.61
C THR A 34 34.15 -6.11 -12.78
N ASP A 35 32.93 -5.99 -13.29
CA ASP A 35 31.74 -5.50 -12.57
C ASP A 35 31.09 -6.58 -11.69
N GLY A 36 31.65 -7.80 -11.65
CA GLY A 36 31.22 -8.88 -10.78
C GLY A 36 30.07 -9.73 -11.34
N HIS A 37 29.72 -9.55 -12.61
CA HIS A 37 28.77 -10.41 -13.29
C HIS A 37 29.35 -11.82 -13.46
N ARG A 38 28.44 -12.78 -13.55
CA ARG A 38 28.73 -14.20 -13.71
C ARG A 38 28.02 -14.67 -14.96
N ILE A 39 28.79 -14.84 -16.03
CA ILE A 39 28.27 -15.21 -17.34
C ILE A 39 28.64 -16.66 -17.62
N ILE A 40 27.65 -17.47 -18.00
CA ILE A 40 27.82 -18.87 -18.39
C ILE A 40 27.64 -18.98 -19.89
N ARG A 41 28.60 -19.67 -20.53
CA ARG A 41 28.52 -20.11 -21.92
C ARG A 41 28.74 -21.60 -22.00
N ILE A 42 28.10 -22.25 -22.97
CA ILE A 42 28.22 -23.68 -23.23
C ILE A 42 29.03 -23.90 -24.50
N GLY A 43 30.09 -24.69 -24.38
CA GLY A 43 30.93 -25.09 -25.51
C GLY A 43 30.14 -25.83 -26.58
N ASN A 44 30.55 -25.63 -27.83
CA ASN A 44 30.04 -26.36 -28.99
C ASN A 44 31.14 -27.21 -29.67
N GLY A 45 32.31 -27.35 -29.04
CA GLY A 45 33.46 -28.09 -29.56
C GLY A 45 34.26 -27.40 -30.67
N ALA A 46 33.89 -26.20 -31.12
CA ALA A 46 34.51 -25.56 -32.29
C ALA A 46 34.85 -24.07 -32.12
N THR A 47 34.07 -23.33 -31.35
CA THR A 47 34.17 -21.87 -31.21
C THR A 47 34.92 -21.49 -29.92
N GLU A 48 35.72 -20.42 -29.98
CA GLU A 48 36.40 -19.88 -28.79
C GLU A 48 35.36 -19.38 -27.77
N PHE A 49 35.70 -19.48 -26.48
CA PHE A 49 34.75 -19.21 -25.39
C PHE A 49 34.08 -17.83 -25.48
N MET A 50 34.84 -16.80 -25.86
CA MET A 50 34.33 -15.42 -25.94
C MET A 50 33.39 -15.18 -27.12
N ASP A 51 33.43 -16.04 -28.14
CA ASP A 51 32.58 -15.97 -29.32
C ASP A 51 31.32 -16.85 -29.20
N LEU A 52 31.20 -17.62 -28.12
CA LEU A 52 30.00 -18.42 -27.84
C LEU A 52 28.83 -17.52 -27.40
N PRO A 53 27.58 -17.89 -27.73
CA PRO A 53 26.41 -17.20 -27.21
C PRO A 53 26.34 -17.30 -25.69
N VAL A 54 25.95 -16.20 -25.05
CA VAL A 54 25.65 -16.18 -23.62
C VAL A 54 24.45 -17.09 -23.36
N SER A 55 24.64 -18.09 -22.49
CA SER A 55 23.59 -19.02 -22.09
C SER A 55 22.88 -18.55 -20.82
N PHE A 56 23.61 -17.90 -19.92
CA PHE A 56 23.05 -17.33 -18.70
C PHE A 56 23.90 -16.14 -18.23
N ASP A 57 23.27 -15.01 -17.95
CA ASP A 57 23.87 -13.91 -17.19
C ASP A 57 23.08 -13.74 -15.89
N ILE A 58 23.77 -13.93 -14.76
CA ILE A 58 23.13 -13.82 -13.44
C ILE A 58 22.59 -12.40 -13.19
N GLU A 59 23.26 -11.36 -13.68
CA GLU A 59 22.83 -9.99 -13.39
C GLU A 59 21.62 -9.60 -14.24
N GLU A 60 21.57 -9.98 -15.51
CA GLU A 60 20.38 -9.80 -16.36
C GLU A 60 19.14 -10.48 -15.75
N VAL A 61 19.30 -11.70 -15.23
CA VAL A 61 18.21 -12.41 -14.54
C VAL A 61 17.77 -11.68 -13.27
N ARG A 62 18.71 -11.07 -12.53
CA ARG A 62 18.37 -10.28 -11.34
C ARG A 62 17.59 -9.02 -11.72
N GLU A 63 17.97 -8.35 -12.79
CA GLU A 63 17.27 -7.16 -13.30
C GLU A 63 15.85 -7.50 -13.74
N ILE A 64 15.66 -8.58 -14.50
CA ILE A 64 14.34 -9.07 -14.90
C ILE A 64 13.48 -9.34 -13.65
N LYS A 65 14.03 -10.04 -12.66
CA LYS A 65 13.31 -10.32 -11.42
C LYS A 65 12.91 -9.04 -10.70
N LYS A 66 13.82 -8.07 -10.57
CA LYS A 66 13.52 -6.79 -9.93
C LYS A 66 12.40 -6.05 -10.66
N GLY A 67 12.44 -6.00 -12.00
CA GLY A 67 11.37 -5.40 -12.79
C GLY A 67 10.02 -6.10 -12.62
N MET A 68 10.01 -7.43 -12.49
CA MET A 68 8.79 -8.19 -12.17
C MET A 68 8.26 -7.84 -10.78
N ASP A 69 9.14 -7.76 -9.78
CA ASP A 69 8.78 -7.42 -8.39
C ASP A 69 8.21 -5.98 -8.32
N ASP A 70 8.84 -5.03 -9.00
CA ASP A 70 8.38 -3.63 -9.07
C ASP A 70 7.01 -3.51 -9.76
N ASN A 71 6.82 -4.18 -10.91
CA ASN A 71 5.53 -4.19 -11.61
C ASN A 71 4.41 -4.81 -10.77
N ALA A 72 4.69 -5.90 -10.06
CA ALA A 72 3.71 -6.53 -9.18
C ALA A 72 3.31 -5.58 -8.05
N LYS A 73 4.28 -4.92 -7.42
CA LYS A 73 4.03 -3.93 -6.37
C LYS A 73 3.14 -2.79 -6.90
N THR A 74 3.47 -2.21 -8.05
CA THR A 74 2.66 -1.14 -8.65
C THR A 74 1.23 -1.60 -8.95
N TYR A 75 1.03 -2.82 -9.45
CA TYR A 75 -0.31 -3.36 -9.70
C TYR A 75 -1.17 -3.42 -8.41
N TYR A 76 -0.61 -3.91 -7.31
CA TYR A 76 -1.33 -3.97 -6.04
C TYR A 76 -1.58 -2.59 -5.44
N GLU A 77 -0.61 -1.67 -5.51
CA GLU A 77 -0.78 -0.29 -5.06
C GLU A 77 -1.90 0.43 -5.84
N ASP A 78 -1.95 0.27 -7.16
CA ASP A 78 -3.02 0.82 -7.99
C ASP A 78 -4.40 0.22 -7.67
N MET A 79 -4.46 -1.09 -7.40
CA MET A 79 -5.71 -1.75 -7.01
C MET A 79 -6.22 -1.24 -5.66
N VAL A 80 -5.33 -1.07 -4.67
CA VAL A 80 -5.68 -0.49 -3.36
C VAL A 80 -6.18 0.94 -3.52
N LYS A 81 -5.47 1.76 -4.29
CA LYS A 81 -5.86 3.15 -4.55
C LYS A 81 -7.26 3.25 -5.17
N ARG A 82 -7.55 2.44 -6.19
CA ARG A 82 -8.91 2.37 -6.79
C ARG A 82 -9.97 1.92 -5.79
N GLY A 83 -9.63 0.97 -4.91
CA GLY A 83 -10.52 0.55 -3.83
C GLY A 83 -10.85 1.68 -2.85
N GLU A 84 -9.85 2.47 -2.47
CA GLU A 84 -10.04 3.65 -1.60
C GLU A 84 -10.89 4.72 -2.27
N GLU A 85 -10.68 4.98 -3.57
CA GLU A 85 -11.50 5.91 -4.36
C GLU A 85 -12.97 5.47 -4.39
N TYR A 86 -13.25 4.18 -4.63
CA TYR A 86 -14.63 3.66 -4.59
C TYR A 86 -15.25 3.75 -3.20
N ILE A 87 -14.49 3.49 -2.14
CA ILE A 87 -15.00 3.64 -0.77
C ILE A 87 -15.35 5.11 -0.48
N ALA A 88 -14.52 6.05 -0.95
CA ALA A 88 -14.79 7.48 -0.81
C ALA A 88 -16.04 7.89 -1.61
N GLU A 89 -16.21 7.37 -2.82
CA GLU A 89 -17.40 7.62 -3.64
C GLU A 89 -18.66 7.09 -2.96
N ILE A 90 -18.64 5.85 -2.44
CA ILE A 90 -19.76 5.28 -1.68
C ILE A 90 -20.10 6.12 -0.45
N LYS A 91 -19.08 6.60 0.28
CA LYS A 91 -19.27 7.51 1.42
C LYS A 91 -19.88 8.84 0.99
N ALA A 92 -19.50 9.39 -0.16
CA ALA A 92 -20.05 10.62 -0.70
C ALA A 92 -21.50 10.46 -1.23
N MET A 93 -21.85 9.27 -1.73
CA MET A 93 -23.22 8.95 -2.15
C MET A 93 -24.18 8.70 -0.98
N ALA A 94 -23.70 8.69 0.27
CA ALA A 94 -24.54 8.61 1.47
C ALA A 94 -25.53 9.79 1.47
N THR A 95 -26.73 9.54 0.97
CA THR A 95 -27.77 10.55 0.82
C THR A 95 -28.46 10.70 2.16
N THR A 96 -28.43 11.90 2.73
CA THR A 96 -29.23 12.24 3.93
C THR A 96 -30.45 13.04 3.53
N ILE A 97 -31.62 12.56 3.93
CA ILE A 97 -32.91 13.22 3.74
C ILE A 97 -33.37 13.69 5.11
N GLU A 98 -33.68 14.98 5.22
CA GLU A 98 -34.34 15.55 6.40
C GLU A 98 -35.84 15.61 6.14
N LEU A 99 -36.63 15.11 7.09
CA LEU A 99 -38.08 15.05 7.04
C LEU A 99 -38.62 15.78 8.28
N GLU A 100 -39.71 16.52 8.14
CA GLU A 100 -40.42 17.14 9.27
C GLU A 100 -41.82 16.57 9.35
N ASP A 101 -42.22 16.10 10.53
CA ASP A 101 -43.60 15.71 10.80
C ASP A 101 -44.41 16.96 11.16
N GLU A 102 -45.25 17.42 10.25
CA GLU A 102 -46.10 18.60 10.42
C GLU A 102 -47.08 18.49 11.61
N ALA A 103 -47.42 17.28 12.07
CA ALA A 103 -48.35 17.09 13.19
C ALA A 103 -47.68 17.21 14.56
N THR A 104 -46.41 16.81 14.68
CA THR A 104 -45.67 16.77 15.96
C THR A 104 -44.57 17.83 16.05
N GLY A 105 -44.12 18.36 14.91
CA GLY A 105 -42.99 19.29 14.77
C GLY A 105 -41.63 18.61 14.97
N ILE A 106 -41.57 17.28 14.90
CA ILE A 106 -40.32 16.52 15.05
C ILE A 106 -39.60 16.45 13.70
N LYS A 107 -38.30 16.76 13.69
CA LYS A 107 -37.44 16.63 12.51
C LYS A 107 -36.72 15.28 12.57
N TYR A 108 -36.71 14.54 11.48
CA TYR A 108 -36.02 13.26 11.34
C TYR A 108 -34.94 13.36 10.26
N ARG A 109 -33.81 12.70 10.49
CA ARG A 109 -32.77 12.49 9.47
C ARG A 109 -32.70 11.01 9.12
N MET A 110 -32.91 10.70 7.84
CA MET A 110 -32.74 9.37 7.28
C MET A 110 -31.54 9.37 6.35
N GLY A 111 -30.71 8.33 6.41
CA GLY A 111 -29.63 8.17 5.45
C GLY A 111 -29.20 6.73 5.23
N LEU A 112 -28.41 6.52 4.18
CA LEU A 112 -27.75 5.25 3.88
C LEU A 112 -26.27 5.37 4.23
N SER A 113 -25.78 4.53 5.13
CA SER A 113 -24.36 4.45 5.50
C SER A 113 -23.88 3.00 5.45
N GLY A 114 -22.84 2.72 4.66
CA GLY A 114 -22.26 1.38 4.55
C GLY A 114 -23.25 0.27 4.17
N GLY A 115 -24.31 0.58 3.40
CA GLY A 115 -25.35 -0.36 3.01
C GLY A 115 -26.46 -0.58 4.05
N THR A 116 -26.43 0.13 5.18
CA THR A 116 -27.48 0.08 6.22
C THR A 116 -28.22 1.43 6.28
N MET A 117 -29.54 1.39 6.40
CA MET A 117 -30.35 2.59 6.62
C MET A 117 -30.28 3.00 8.08
N TYR A 118 -30.03 4.28 8.35
CA TYR A 118 -30.12 4.87 9.68
C TYR A 118 -31.23 5.92 9.73
N PHE A 119 -31.83 6.05 10.91
CA PHE A 119 -32.89 7.00 11.24
C PHE A 119 -32.54 7.68 12.57
N GLU A 120 -32.47 9.00 12.58
CA GLU A 120 -32.17 9.80 13.77
C GLU A 120 -33.28 10.83 13.99
N GLU A 121 -33.85 10.86 15.19
CA GLU A 121 -34.77 11.90 15.63
C GLU A 121 -33.97 13.13 16.07
N MET A 122 -34.14 14.25 15.40
CA MET A 122 -33.56 15.53 15.79
C MET A 122 -34.51 16.20 16.79
N LYS A 123 -33.97 16.60 17.95
CA LYS A 123 -34.73 17.25 19.02
C LYS A 123 -35.53 18.44 18.47
N LYS A 124 -36.77 18.56 18.94
CA LYS A 124 -37.66 19.68 18.67
C LYS A 124 -36.94 21.00 18.95
N GLU A 125 -36.91 21.88 17.95
CA GLU A 125 -36.47 23.26 18.14
C GLU A 125 -37.50 23.92 19.07
N ASP A 126 -37.11 24.22 20.31
CA ASP A 126 -37.96 24.96 21.23
C ASP A 126 -38.16 26.37 20.65
N THR A 127 -39.24 26.56 19.89
CA THR A 127 -39.66 27.89 19.48
C THR A 127 -40.07 28.65 20.73
N VAL A 128 -39.18 29.49 21.25
CA VAL A 128 -39.53 30.52 22.23
C VAL A 128 -40.53 31.45 21.51
N PRO A 129 -41.78 31.58 21.99
CA PRO A 129 -42.70 32.53 21.39
C PRO A 129 -42.17 33.94 21.63
N ASP A 130 -42.03 34.71 20.54
CA ASP A 130 -41.78 36.14 20.54
C ASP A 130 -42.95 36.83 21.26
N ALA A 131 -42.82 36.98 22.57
CA ALA A 131 -43.69 37.82 23.38
C ALA A 131 -43.15 39.25 23.27
N GLY A 132 -43.89 40.06 22.52
CA GLY A 132 -43.57 41.44 22.17
C GLY A 132 -42.94 42.24 23.32
N GLY A 133 -41.82 42.88 23.00
CA GLY A 133 -41.15 43.81 23.88
C GLY A 133 -41.95 45.08 24.08
N ASP A 134 -42.22 45.40 25.35
CA ASP A 134 -42.17 46.76 25.85
C ASP A 134 -41.79 46.77 27.34
N THR A 135 -41.02 47.79 27.71
CA THR A 135 -40.63 48.27 29.05
C THR A 135 -39.37 47.73 29.75
N GLU A 136 -38.30 48.53 29.60
CA GLU A 136 -37.36 49.07 30.62
C GLU A 136 -36.96 48.26 31.88
N GLY A 137 -35.64 48.16 32.06
CA GLY A 137 -35.00 48.48 33.36
C GLY A 137 -34.13 47.40 34.00
N GLY A 138 -32.86 47.74 34.27
CA GLY A 138 -32.16 47.25 35.47
C GLY A 138 -30.92 46.39 35.26
N GLU A 139 -29.76 46.98 35.58
CA GLU A 139 -28.43 46.38 35.69
C GLU A 139 -28.35 45.24 36.75
N THR A 140 -27.39 44.30 36.60
CA THR A 140 -26.23 44.07 37.51
C THR A 140 -25.73 42.61 37.55
N GLY A 141 -24.39 42.45 37.46
CA GLY A 141 -23.50 41.46 38.14
C GLY A 141 -23.69 39.96 37.85
N GLY A 142 -22.69 39.09 37.71
CA GLY A 142 -21.28 39.09 38.09
C GLY A 142 -20.90 37.70 38.68
N SER A 143 -19.66 37.24 38.43
CA SER A 143 -18.94 36.06 38.99
C SER A 143 -19.31 34.64 38.54
N SER A 144 -18.36 33.84 37.99
CA SER A 144 -17.27 33.06 38.65
C SER A 144 -17.86 31.85 39.41
N GLU A 145 -17.39 30.60 39.40
CA GLU A 145 -16.11 29.90 39.22
C GLU A 145 -16.46 28.39 39.13
N GLU A 146 -15.81 27.57 38.30
CA GLU A 146 -14.79 26.56 38.66
C GLU A 146 -15.26 25.33 39.51
N SER A 147 -14.85 24.13 39.05
CA SER A 147 -14.57 22.86 39.75
C SER A 147 -15.22 21.67 39.00
N GLY A 148 -14.58 20.52 38.79
CA GLY A 148 -13.26 20.01 39.14
C GLY A 148 -13.11 18.62 38.52
N GLU A 149 -11.87 18.24 38.22
CA GLU A 149 -11.45 16.95 37.67
C GLU A 149 -11.75 15.78 38.62
N THR A 150 -12.04 14.60 38.07
CA THR A 150 -11.48 13.35 38.60
C THR A 150 -11.15 12.37 37.46
N GLU A 151 -9.88 11.98 37.45
CA GLU A 151 -9.31 10.86 36.69
C GLU A 151 -9.88 9.53 37.19
N ASN A 152 -9.99 8.54 36.30
CA ASN A 152 -9.72 7.16 36.70
C ASN A 152 -9.08 6.35 35.56
N THR A 153 -7.83 6.01 35.80
CA THR A 153 -6.92 5.07 35.14
C THR A 153 -7.43 3.62 35.13
N GLY A 154 -7.02 2.85 34.12
CA GLY A 154 -7.09 1.38 34.13
C GLY A 154 -6.56 0.72 32.84
N GLN A 155 -5.24 0.46 32.81
CA GLN A 155 -4.46 -0.37 31.88
C GLN A 155 -5.11 -1.73 31.55
N GLU A 156 -5.11 -2.16 30.28
CA GLU A 156 -4.15 -3.12 29.65
C GLU A 156 -3.93 -4.43 30.40
N GLU A 157 -4.16 -5.57 29.72
CA GLU A 157 -3.11 -6.56 29.48
C GLU A 157 -3.44 -7.51 28.33
N ASN A 158 -2.42 -7.76 27.51
CA ASN A 158 -2.34 -8.73 26.43
C ASN A 158 -2.14 -10.15 26.98
N GLU A 159 -2.63 -11.15 26.25
CA GLU A 159 -1.96 -12.44 26.03
C GLU A 159 -2.25 -12.95 24.62
#